data_AF-A0A437RGS8-F1
#
_entry.id   AF-A0A437RGS8-F1
#
_cell.length_a   1.000
_cell.length_b   1.000
_cell.length_c   1.000
_cell.angle_alpha   90.00
_cell.angle_beta   90.00
_cell.angle_gamma   90.00
#
_symmetry.space_group_name_H-M   'P 1'
#
loop_
_entity.id
_entity.type
_entity.pdbx_description
1 polymer ?
#
loop_
_entity_poly.entity_id
_entity_poly.type
_entity_poly.pdbx_seq_one_letter_code
_entity_poly.pdbx_strand_id
1 'polypeptide(L)'
;MPTQPASRPVRRPSSGRPKPLALCSVFLLTPEADAKLDGISLRAALKADGREYLFKIFERVMRCQPGQSQRQLIVQLDALYPKGREVPPLLDLIRRAIYGDPVAISEAESVGLWQCWKAGLGERVPFHQRIAMDHAIEVEQACLAILADLRDKSFDRVAAAIAFDQRLRPYATDTALGCLTSATSEVTALPARVACLCEFLLSQVARVDVAMQLRRGEKGSQSFSYLVGTDDGKRCTPGGNLIRWIQTRFGVVTLEGLLALNAKGQAPAVIDESTLKRWSSDAVFPSGTKLGQLVLSVLKSRYDVGGVVQAELTVIGAHYWAARRLHKVLQIARRLHAIDRSADERIRWMQLMNDTTPETWCRRRYPLWIAHWQERDEVASGT
;
A
#
# COMPACT_ATOMS: atom_id res chain seq x y z
N MET A 1 3.20 43.82 2.12
CA MET A 1 2.69 42.56 1.54
C MET A 1 2.93 41.45 2.54
N PRO A 2 1.90 40.75 3.06
CA PRO A 2 2.11 39.59 3.92
C PRO A 2 2.74 38.47 3.07
N THR A 3 3.89 37.97 3.51
CA THR A 3 4.55 36.79 2.96
C THR A 3 3.63 35.59 3.17
N GLN A 4 3.19 34.95 2.08
CA GLN A 4 2.50 33.66 2.17
C GLN A 4 3.38 32.69 2.98
N PRO A 5 2.85 32.05 4.03
CA PRO A 5 3.61 31.05 4.77
C PRO A 5 4.01 29.94 3.81
N ALA A 6 5.30 29.60 3.78
CA ALA A 6 5.83 28.54 2.95
C ALA A 6 5.08 27.23 3.26
N SER A 7 4.36 26.71 2.27
CA SER A 7 3.57 25.49 2.39
C SER A 7 4.49 24.33 2.79
N ARG A 8 4.15 23.66 3.89
CA ARG A 8 4.96 22.55 4.40
C ARG A 8 4.63 21.28 3.59
N PRO A 9 5.63 20.59 3.00
CA PRO A 9 5.37 19.39 2.22
C PRO A 9 4.90 18.23 3.12
N VAL A 10 3.96 17.42 2.61
CA VAL A 10 3.49 16.19 3.28
C VAL A 10 4.64 15.18 3.36
N ARG A 11 4.99 14.76 4.60
CA ARG A 11 6.16 13.91 4.89
C ARG A 11 5.73 12.47 5.20
N ARG A 12 6.55 11.49 4.79
CA ARG A 12 6.36 10.05 5.08
C ARG A 12 6.30 9.77 6.58
N PRO A 13 5.37 8.93 7.07
CA PRO A 13 5.42 8.39 8.42
C PRO A 13 6.63 7.48 8.62
N SER A 14 7.67 8.01 9.27
CA SER A 14 8.88 7.27 9.66
C SER A 14 9.43 7.80 10.98
N SER A 15 10.10 6.94 11.73
CA SER A 15 10.83 7.30 12.96
C SER A 15 12.13 8.10 12.72
N GLY A 16 12.64 8.11 11.47
CA GLY A 16 13.84 8.87 11.08
C GLY A 16 13.55 10.24 10.47
N ARG A 17 14.61 10.88 9.92
CA ARG A 17 14.52 12.20 9.26
C ARG A 17 13.35 12.24 8.28
N PRO A 18 12.40 13.19 8.42
CA PRO A 18 11.21 13.20 7.57
C PRO A 18 11.59 13.41 6.11
N LYS A 19 11.15 12.48 5.25
CA LYS A 19 11.32 12.59 3.79
C LYS A 19 9.96 12.91 3.13
N PRO A 20 9.94 13.59 1.97
CA PRO A 20 8.72 13.76 1.19
C PRO A 20 8.10 12.41 0.83
N LEU A 21 6.76 12.36 0.78
CA LEU A 21 6.05 11.23 0.21
C LEU A 21 6.43 11.11 -1.28
N ALA A 22 6.94 9.96 -1.72
CA ALA A 22 7.30 9.78 -3.14
C ALA A 22 6.14 9.13 -3.87
N LEU A 23 5.63 9.84 -4.87
CA LEU A 23 4.60 9.37 -5.77
C LEU A 23 5.25 9.03 -7.11
N CYS A 24 4.89 7.90 -7.73
CA CYS A 24 5.36 7.51 -9.07
C CYS A 24 4.47 8.02 -10.19
N SER A 25 3.22 8.37 -9.89
CA SER A 25 2.24 8.86 -10.85
C SER A 25 1.46 10.04 -10.25
N VAL A 26 0.26 10.32 -10.76
CA VAL A 26 -0.63 11.38 -10.27
C VAL A 26 -0.86 11.26 -8.76
N PHE A 27 -1.15 10.08 -8.22
CA PHE A 27 -1.33 9.89 -6.77
C PHE A 27 -0.88 8.52 -6.23
N LEU A 28 -0.20 7.69 -7.01
CA LEU A 28 0.30 6.40 -6.52
C LEU A 28 1.65 6.54 -5.82
N LEU A 29 1.84 5.80 -4.73
CA LEU A 29 3.16 5.60 -4.13
C LEU A 29 4.05 4.78 -5.07
N THR A 30 5.36 5.06 -5.06
CA THR A 30 6.32 4.10 -5.64
C THR A 30 6.25 2.77 -4.87
N PRO A 31 6.47 1.62 -5.51
CA PRO A 31 6.47 0.32 -4.81
C PRO A 31 7.43 0.28 -3.61
N GLU A 32 8.60 0.91 -3.73
CA GLU A 32 9.57 1.04 -2.64
C GLU A 32 9.02 1.90 -1.48
N ALA A 33 8.35 3.02 -1.80
CA ALA A 33 7.73 3.85 -0.77
C ALA A 33 6.59 3.11 -0.07
N ASP A 34 5.77 2.35 -0.80
CA ASP A 34 4.71 1.52 -0.25
C ASP A 34 5.25 0.44 0.71
N ALA A 35 6.23 -0.35 0.24
CA ALA A 35 6.88 -1.39 1.04
C ALA A 35 7.53 -0.83 2.30
N LYS A 36 8.21 0.33 2.19
CA LYS A 36 8.84 0.98 3.33
C LYS A 36 7.84 1.43 4.39
N LEU A 37 6.67 1.92 3.97
CA LEU A 37 5.59 2.29 4.89
C LEU A 37 4.95 1.08 5.55
N ASP A 38 5.00 -0.09 4.90
CA ASP A 38 4.61 -1.37 5.48
C ASP A 38 5.68 -1.96 6.43
N GLY A 39 6.80 -1.25 6.61
CA GLY A 39 7.93 -1.65 7.47
C GLY A 39 8.90 -2.62 6.78
N ILE A 40 8.79 -2.81 5.47
CA ILE A 40 9.63 -3.69 4.67
C ILE A 40 10.75 -2.86 4.06
N SER A 41 12.00 -3.16 4.43
CA SER A 41 13.17 -2.61 3.76
C SER A 41 13.53 -3.52 2.59
N LEU A 42 13.59 -2.99 1.37
CA LEU A 42 14.03 -3.74 0.17
C LEU A 42 15.41 -4.39 0.41
N ARG A 43 16.33 -3.68 1.07
CA ARG A 43 17.63 -4.24 1.45
C ARG A 43 17.49 -5.40 2.43
N ALA A 44 16.61 -5.30 3.42
CA ALA A 44 16.40 -6.37 4.39
C ALA A 44 15.73 -7.60 3.76
N ALA A 45 14.76 -7.38 2.86
CA ALA A 45 14.12 -8.45 2.08
C ALA A 45 15.14 -9.17 1.20
N LEU A 46 15.92 -8.43 0.39
CA LEU A 46 16.97 -9.02 -0.43
C LEU A 46 18.05 -9.71 0.40
N LYS A 47 18.39 -9.20 1.59
CA LYS A 47 19.31 -9.86 2.51
C LYS A 47 18.75 -11.18 3.03
N ALA A 48 17.47 -11.24 3.39
CA ALA A 48 16.81 -12.46 3.84
C ALA A 48 16.80 -13.55 2.74
N ASP A 49 16.72 -13.15 1.48
CA ASP A 49 16.76 -14.05 0.32
C ASP A 49 18.20 -14.41 -0.13
N GLY A 50 19.24 -14.01 0.61
CA GLY A 50 20.65 -14.23 0.23
C GLY A 50 21.11 -13.41 -0.99
N ARG A 51 20.37 -12.36 -1.33
CA ARG A 51 20.53 -11.52 -2.53
C ARG A 51 20.89 -10.07 -2.22
N GLU A 52 21.51 -9.78 -1.07
CA GLU A 52 21.91 -8.41 -0.70
C GLU A 52 22.82 -7.74 -1.76
N TYR A 53 23.61 -8.52 -2.50
CA TYR A 53 24.44 -8.02 -3.59
C TYR A 53 23.61 -7.37 -4.71
N LEU A 54 22.38 -7.85 -4.99
CA LEU A 54 21.47 -7.25 -5.96
C LEU A 54 21.10 -5.83 -5.56
N PHE A 55 20.87 -5.59 -4.26
CA PHE A 55 20.58 -4.24 -3.75
C PHE A 55 21.72 -3.26 -4.05
N LYS A 56 22.98 -3.69 -3.86
CA LYS A 56 24.16 -2.87 -4.16
C LYS A 56 24.30 -2.58 -5.65
N ILE A 57 23.93 -3.54 -6.51
CA ILE A 57 23.88 -3.36 -7.96
C ILE A 57 22.81 -2.33 -8.31
N PHE A 58 21.58 -2.48 -7.80
CA PHE A 58 20.50 -1.50 -8.02
C PHE A 58 20.86 -0.09 -7.53
N GLU A 59 21.46 0.05 -6.34
CA GLU A 59 21.94 1.35 -5.87
C GLU A 59 22.99 1.97 -6.80
N ARG A 60 23.86 1.16 -7.40
CA ARG A 60 24.86 1.62 -8.36
C ARG A 60 24.20 2.07 -9.66
N VAL A 61 23.27 1.28 -10.19
CA VAL A 61 22.48 1.61 -11.39
C VAL A 61 21.69 2.90 -11.21
N MET A 62 21.00 3.05 -10.07
CA MET A 62 20.22 4.27 -9.74
C MET A 62 21.09 5.52 -9.55
N ARG A 63 22.41 5.37 -9.36
CA ARG A 63 23.38 6.47 -9.26
C ARG A 63 24.10 6.75 -10.58
N CYS A 64 23.95 5.90 -11.59
CA CYS A 64 24.49 6.15 -12.92
C CYS A 64 23.81 7.38 -13.53
N GLN A 65 24.60 8.32 -14.03
CA GLN A 65 24.05 9.49 -14.71
C GLN A 65 23.47 9.10 -16.09
N PRO A 66 22.45 9.81 -16.58
CA PRO A 66 21.99 9.66 -17.96
C PRO A 66 23.17 9.79 -18.93
N GLY A 67 23.44 8.75 -19.72
CA GLY A 67 24.58 8.68 -20.65
C GLY A 67 25.75 7.80 -20.18
N GLN A 68 25.85 7.43 -18.91
CA GLN A 68 26.86 6.47 -18.43
C GLN A 68 26.41 5.01 -18.66
N SER A 69 26.65 4.56 -19.90
CA SER A 69 26.69 3.19 -20.42
C SER A 69 25.48 2.27 -20.12
N GLN A 70 24.52 2.28 -21.04
CA GLN A 70 23.56 1.19 -21.26
C GLN A 70 24.25 -0.20 -21.21
N ARG A 71 25.49 -0.31 -21.73
CA ARG A 71 26.31 -1.54 -21.68
C ARG A 71 26.65 -2.03 -20.27
N GLN A 72 26.99 -1.16 -19.30
CA GLN A 72 27.22 -1.62 -17.92
C GLN A 72 25.94 -2.09 -17.25
N LEU A 73 24.81 -1.47 -17.60
CA LEU A 73 23.48 -1.84 -17.14
C LEU A 73 23.09 -3.23 -17.67
N ILE A 74 23.35 -3.52 -18.95
CA ILE A 74 23.17 -4.86 -19.55
C ILE A 74 24.03 -5.90 -18.86
N VAL A 75 25.34 -5.68 -18.71
CA VAL A 75 26.25 -6.63 -18.05
C VAL A 75 25.80 -6.91 -16.61
N GLN A 76 25.34 -5.89 -15.90
CA GLN A 76 24.82 -6.04 -14.55
C GLN A 76 23.49 -6.79 -14.52
N LEU A 77 22.55 -6.50 -15.43
CA LEU A 77 21.27 -7.21 -15.55
C LEU A 77 21.48 -8.70 -15.92
N ASP A 78 22.40 -8.99 -16.84
CA ASP A 78 22.76 -10.34 -17.25
C ASP A 78 23.42 -11.13 -16.11
N ALA A 79 24.23 -10.48 -15.28
CA ALA A 79 24.78 -11.10 -14.08
C ALA A 79 23.70 -11.46 -13.03
N LEU A 80 22.52 -10.83 -13.05
CA LEU A 80 21.42 -11.18 -12.13
C LEU A 80 20.68 -12.46 -12.54
N TYR A 81 20.82 -12.91 -13.79
CA TYR A 81 20.13 -14.08 -14.34
C TYR A 81 21.10 -15.02 -15.05
N PRO A 82 21.67 -16.01 -14.33
CA PRO A 82 22.62 -16.95 -14.93
C PRO A 82 21.99 -17.73 -16.09
N LYS A 83 22.81 -18.04 -17.09
CA LYS A 83 22.42 -18.83 -18.27
C LYS A 83 21.77 -20.15 -17.84
N GLY A 84 20.58 -20.46 -18.38
CA GLY A 84 19.83 -21.70 -18.12
C GLY A 84 18.58 -21.55 -17.25
N ARG A 85 18.23 -20.34 -16.80
CA ARG A 85 16.90 -20.06 -16.24
C ARG A 85 16.03 -19.33 -17.27
N GLU A 86 14.74 -19.61 -17.23
CA GLU A 86 13.75 -18.87 -17.99
C GLU A 86 13.82 -17.38 -17.63
N VAL A 87 13.97 -16.54 -18.64
CA VAL A 87 14.07 -15.09 -18.49
C VAL A 87 12.65 -14.56 -18.31
N PRO A 88 12.34 -13.83 -17.22
CA PRO A 88 11.02 -13.24 -17.07
C PRO A 88 10.68 -12.35 -18.29
N PRO A 89 9.45 -12.40 -18.84
CA PRO A 89 9.09 -11.67 -20.06
C PRO A 89 9.43 -10.18 -20.02
N LEU A 90 9.22 -9.53 -18.87
CA LEU A 90 9.58 -8.12 -18.69
C LEU A 90 11.09 -7.86 -18.79
N LEU A 91 11.92 -8.79 -18.33
CA LEU A 91 13.37 -8.64 -18.44
C LEU A 91 13.82 -8.83 -19.89
N ASP A 92 13.20 -9.74 -20.62
CA ASP A 92 13.43 -9.90 -22.07
C ASP A 92 13.04 -8.63 -22.83
N LEU A 93 11.88 -8.04 -22.51
CA LEU A 93 11.44 -6.76 -23.04
C LEU A 93 12.47 -5.66 -22.77
N ILE A 94 12.92 -5.49 -21.52
CA ILE A 94 13.92 -4.49 -21.15
C ILE A 94 15.23 -4.73 -21.90
N ARG A 95 15.68 -5.99 -22.04
CA ARG A 95 16.88 -6.33 -22.81
C ARG A 95 16.75 -5.89 -24.27
N ARG A 96 15.67 -6.30 -24.94
CA ARG A 96 15.39 -5.94 -26.33
C ARG A 96 15.34 -4.42 -26.52
N ALA A 97 14.68 -3.71 -25.61
CA ALA A 97 14.61 -2.25 -25.62
C ALA A 97 16.00 -1.60 -25.51
N ILE A 98 16.84 -2.09 -24.60
CA ILE A 98 18.22 -1.59 -24.46
C ILE A 98 19.07 -1.90 -25.71
N TYR A 99 18.82 -3.03 -26.38
CA TYR A 99 19.48 -3.37 -27.66
C TYR A 99 18.94 -2.59 -28.87
N GLY A 100 17.98 -1.69 -28.66
CA GLY A 100 17.49 -0.80 -29.72
C GLY A 100 16.33 -1.36 -30.53
N ASP A 101 15.66 -2.43 -30.09
CA ASP A 101 14.45 -2.93 -30.73
C ASP A 101 13.31 -1.88 -30.59
N PRO A 102 12.82 -1.28 -31.70
CA PRO A 102 11.84 -0.20 -31.64
C PRO A 102 10.51 -0.61 -31.02
N VAL A 103 10.09 -1.86 -31.22
CA VAL A 103 8.84 -2.39 -30.64
C VAL A 103 9.01 -2.53 -29.13
N ALA A 104 10.14 -3.10 -28.71
CA ALA A 104 10.45 -3.26 -27.30
C ALA A 104 10.63 -1.92 -26.58
N ILE A 105 11.20 -0.91 -27.24
CA ILE A 105 11.29 0.46 -26.70
C ILE A 105 9.90 1.01 -26.44
N SER A 106 9.01 0.98 -27.45
CA SER A 106 7.65 1.49 -27.32
C SER A 106 6.85 0.75 -26.24
N GLU A 107 6.98 -0.58 -26.16
CA GLU A 107 6.32 -1.38 -25.14
C GLU A 107 6.90 -1.09 -23.74
N ALA A 108 8.22 -0.96 -23.60
CA ALA A 108 8.88 -0.62 -22.33
C ALA A 108 8.47 0.76 -21.79
N GLU A 109 8.19 1.73 -22.66
CA GLU A 109 7.66 3.06 -22.27
C GLU A 109 6.28 2.99 -21.63
N SER A 110 5.49 1.95 -21.96
CA SER A 110 4.18 1.71 -21.35
C SER A 110 4.27 0.95 -20.02
N VAL A 111 5.45 0.42 -19.65
CA VAL A 111 5.59 -0.38 -18.42
C VAL A 111 5.76 0.53 -17.20
N GLY A 112 4.81 0.42 -16.28
CA GLY A 112 4.82 1.16 -15.02
C GLY A 112 5.69 0.52 -13.93
N LEU A 113 5.99 1.28 -12.86
CA LEU A 113 6.82 0.79 -11.76
C LEU A 113 6.16 -0.36 -10.99
N TRP A 114 4.84 -0.36 -10.86
CA TRP A 114 4.12 -1.45 -10.19
C TRP A 114 4.10 -2.73 -11.01
N GLN A 115 4.07 -2.63 -12.34
CA GLN A 115 4.23 -3.79 -13.23
C GLN A 115 5.63 -4.39 -13.10
N CYS A 116 6.66 -3.54 -13.10
CA CYS A 116 8.04 -3.95 -12.84
C CYS A 116 8.18 -4.66 -11.48
N TRP A 117 7.57 -4.09 -10.45
CA TRP A 117 7.59 -4.67 -9.11
C TRP A 117 6.88 -6.03 -9.05
N LYS A 118 5.70 -6.16 -9.67
CA LYS A 118 4.96 -7.43 -9.75
C LYS A 118 5.76 -8.50 -10.46
N ALA A 119 6.36 -8.18 -11.61
CA ALA A 119 7.20 -9.12 -12.35
C ALA A 119 8.40 -9.59 -11.51
N GLY A 120 9.01 -8.69 -10.73
CA GLY A 120 10.14 -9.03 -9.85
C GLY A 120 9.79 -9.96 -8.68
N LEU A 121 8.55 -9.94 -8.18
CA LEU A 121 8.10 -10.83 -7.09
C LEU A 121 7.69 -12.23 -7.59
N GLY A 122 7.34 -12.37 -8.87
CA GLY A 122 6.92 -13.64 -9.47
C GLY A 122 5.59 -14.18 -8.91
N GLU A 123 5.37 -15.49 -9.05
CA GLU A 123 4.07 -16.13 -8.73
C GLU A 123 3.80 -16.30 -7.23
N ARG A 124 4.82 -16.10 -6.37
CA ARG A 124 4.76 -16.36 -4.92
C ARG A 124 4.01 -15.28 -4.12
N VAL A 125 3.44 -14.29 -4.80
CA VAL A 125 2.71 -13.19 -4.16
C VAL A 125 1.36 -13.70 -3.62
N PRO A 126 1.07 -13.50 -2.32
CA PRO A 126 -0.22 -13.85 -1.73
C PRO A 126 -1.40 -13.20 -2.47
N PHE A 127 -2.52 -13.89 -2.55
CA PHE A 127 -3.70 -13.47 -3.30
C PHE A 127 -4.15 -12.02 -3.00
N HIS A 128 -4.23 -11.63 -1.72
CA HIS A 128 -4.60 -10.27 -1.32
C HIS A 128 -3.61 -9.20 -1.80
N GLN A 129 -2.31 -9.50 -1.81
CA GLN A 129 -1.29 -8.59 -2.33
C GLN A 129 -1.36 -8.49 -3.85
N ARG A 130 -1.65 -9.59 -4.55
CA ARG A 130 -1.82 -9.62 -5.99
C ARG A 130 -2.94 -8.68 -6.44
N ILE A 131 -4.11 -8.77 -5.80
CA ILE A 131 -5.25 -7.87 -6.07
C ILE A 131 -4.86 -6.40 -5.88
N ALA A 132 -4.19 -6.08 -4.77
CA ALA A 132 -3.77 -4.70 -4.50
C ALA A 132 -2.75 -4.19 -5.53
N MET A 133 -1.82 -5.05 -5.95
CA MET A 133 -0.83 -4.72 -6.98
C MET A 133 -1.48 -4.54 -8.35
N ASP A 134 -2.43 -5.40 -8.72
CA ASP A 134 -3.18 -5.27 -9.97
C ASP A 134 -3.99 -3.99 -10.01
N HIS A 135 -4.60 -3.62 -8.88
CA HIS A 135 -5.28 -2.34 -8.75
C HIS A 135 -4.31 -1.14 -8.89
N ALA A 136 -3.10 -1.23 -8.33
CA ALA A 136 -2.09 -0.19 -8.52
C ALA A 136 -1.62 -0.10 -9.98
N ILE A 137 -1.48 -1.23 -10.66
CA ILE A 137 -1.13 -1.29 -12.09
C ILE A 137 -2.23 -0.64 -12.95
N GLU A 138 -3.50 -0.96 -12.71
CA GLU A 138 -4.63 -0.37 -13.43
C GLU A 138 -4.64 1.17 -13.33
N VAL A 139 -4.42 1.69 -12.12
CA VAL A 139 -4.35 3.14 -11.88
C VAL A 139 -3.08 3.75 -12.49
N GLU A 140 -1.95 3.05 -12.43
CA GLU A 140 -0.69 3.52 -13.02
C GLU A 140 -0.82 3.65 -14.54
N GLN A 141 -1.44 2.67 -15.19
CA GLN A 141 -1.73 2.69 -16.62
C GLN A 141 -2.68 3.82 -16.99
N ALA A 142 -3.71 4.08 -16.20
CA ALA A 142 -4.61 5.22 -16.40
C ALA A 142 -3.88 6.57 -16.25
N CYS A 143 -2.81 6.63 -15.45
CA CYS A 143 -2.02 7.84 -15.28
C CYS A 143 -1.06 8.13 -16.45
N LEU A 144 -0.73 7.16 -17.33
CA LEU A 144 0.33 7.32 -18.33
C LEU A 144 0.12 8.55 -19.23
N ALA A 145 -1.12 8.74 -19.72
CA ALA A 145 -1.47 9.89 -20.55
C ALA A 145 -1.35 11.24 -19.83
N ILE A 146 -1.34 11.25 -18.49
CA ILE A 146 -1.33 12.43 -17.63
C ILE A 146 0.10 12.79 -17.18
N LEU A 147 1.05 11.86 -17.30
CA LEU A 147 2.41 12.05 -16.79
C LEU A 147 3.16 13.20 -17.48
N ALA A 148 2.87 13.47 -18.76
CA ALA A 148 3.44 14.62 -19.46
C ALA A 148 3.00 15.94 -18.81
N ASP A 149 1.70 16.16 -18.65
CA ASP A 149 1.16 17.36 -18.01
C ASP A 149 1.65 17.53 -16.57
N LEU A 150 1.79 16.42 -15.83
CA LEU A 150 2.33 16.44 -14.47
C LEU A 150 3.80 16.91 -14.44
N ARG A 151 4.65 16.42 -15.35
CA ARG A 151 6.06 16.85 -15.48
C ARG A 151 6.18 18.33 -15.84
N ASP A 152 5.27 18.79 -16.70
CA ASP A 152 5.19 20.18 -17.13
C ASP A 152 4.50 21.10 -16.10
N LYS A 153 4.07 20.54 -14.95
CA LYS A 153 3.36 21.23 -13.87
C LYS A 153 2.06 21.90 -14.33
N SER A 154 1.44 21.37 -15.39
CA SER A 154 0.14 21.79 -15.90
C SER A 154 -0.99 21.17 -15.07
N PHE A 155 -1.10 21.56 -13.80
CA PHE A 155 -1.97 20.89 -12.82
C PHE A 155 -3.48 21.04 -13.13
N ASP A 156 -3.88 22.07 -13.86
CA ASP A 156 -5.21 22.23 -14.43
C ASP A 156 -5.55 21.11 -15.42
N ARG A 157 -4.62 20.79 -16.33
CA ARG A 157 -4.78 19.68 -17.27
C ARG A 157 -4.78 18.33 -16.57
N VAL A 158 -3.92 18.17 -15.57
CA VAL A 158 -3.90 16.97 -14.72
C VAL A 158 -5.27 16.78 -14.04
N ALA A 159 -5.84 17.84 -13.45
CA ALA A 159 -7.14 17.78 -12.81
C ALA A 159 -8.26 17.42 -13.79
N ALA A 160 -8.28 18.06 -14.98
CA ALA A 160 -9.23 17.74 -16.02
C ALA A 160 -9.12 16.26 -16.46
N ALA A 161 -7.91 15.76 -16.71
CA ALA A 161 -7.70 14.39 -17.13
C ALA A 161 -8.16 13.36 -16.07
N ILE A 162 -7.93 13.62 -14.78
CA ILE A 162 -8.50 12.80 -13.69
C ILE A 162 -10.02 12.85 -13.70
N ALA A 163 -10.61 14.03 -13.94
CA ALA A 163 -12.05 14.21 -13.93
C ALA A 163 -12.75 13.41 -15.03
N PHE A 164 -12.11 13.27 -16.20
CA PHE A 164 -12.65 12.56 -17.36
C PHE A 164 -12.34 11.05 -17.38
N ASP A 165 -11.25 10.58 -16.75
CA ASP A 165 -10.93 9.14 -16.72
C ASP A 165 -11.77 8.40 -15.66
N GLN A 166 -12.62 7.48 -16.12
CA GLN A 166 -13.52 6.68 -15.26
C GLN A 166 -12.79 5.82 -14.21
N ARG A 167 -11.52 5.47 -14.43
CA ARG A 167 -10.71 4.70 -13.48
C ARG A 167 -10.10 5.59 -12.42
N LEU A 168 -9.81 6.87 -12.72
CA LEU A 168 -9.16 7.80 -11.79
C LEU A 168 -10.16 8.67 -11.01
N ARG A 169 -11.26 9.09 -11.65
CA ARG A 169 -12.30 9.95 -11.08
C ARG A 169 -12.81 9.49 -9.71
N PRO A 170 -13.02 8.18 -9.44
CA PRO A 170 -13.52 7.73 -8.14
C PRO A 170 -12.64 8.11 -6.95
N TYR A 171 -11.34 8.31 -7.16
CA TYR A 171 -10.40 8.65 -6.07
C TYR A 171 -10.27 10.14 -5.82
N ALA A 172 -10.86 11.00 -6.65
CA ALA A 172 -10.73 12.45 -6.53
C ALA A 172 -12.06 13.09 -6.14
N THR A 173 -12.09 13.83 -5.04
CA THR A 173 -13.23 14.70 -4.71
C THR A 173 -13.20 15.93 -5.62
N ASP A 174 -14.36 16.56 -5.87
CA ASP A 174 -14.41 17.79 -6.67
C ASP A 174 -13.54 18.89 -6.05
N THR A 175 -13.48 18.94 -4.72
CA THR A 175 -12.59 19.86 -4.02
C THR A 175 -11.11 19.55 -4.25
N ALA A 176 -10.70 18.27 -4.27
CA ALA A 176 -9.33 17.89 -4.59
C ALA A 176 -8.98 18.29 -6.03
N LEU A 177 -9.90 18.11 -6.98
CA LEU A 177 -9.73 18.55 -8.36
C LEU A 177 -9.63 20.07 -8.47
N GLY A 178 -10.47 20.83 -7.76
CA GLY A 178 -10.40 22.29 -7.71
C GLY A 178 -9.09 22.81 -7.09
N CYS A 179 -8.61 22.15 -6.03
CA CYS A 179 -7.31 22.44 -5.42
C CYS A 179 -6.15 22.15 -6.37
N LEU A 180 -6.24 21.07 -7.14
CA LEU A 180 -5.23 20.71 -8.13
C LEU A 180 -5.21 21.70 -9.29
N THR A 181 -6.39 22.11 -9.77
CA THR A 181 -6.54 23.12 -10.82
C THR A 181 -5.89 24.45 -10.44
N SER A 182 -6.02 24.84 -9.16
CA SER A 182 -5.45 26.09 -8.63
C SER A 182 -3.97 25.98 -8.22
N ALA A 183 -3.35 24.80 -8.33
CA ALA A 183 -1.99 24.59 -7.87
C ALA A 183 -0.97 25.21 -8.86
N THR A 184 0.03 25.92 -8.33
CA THR A 184 1.10 26.53 -9.13
C THR A 184 2.46 25.83 -8.93
N SER A 185 2.51 24.87 -8.02
CA SER A 185 3.71 24.11 -7.68
C SER A 185 3.37 22.71 -7.20
N GLU A 186 4.37 21.83 -7.24
CA GLU A 186 4.29 20.48 -6.65
C GLU A 186 3.90 20.51 -5.17
N VAL A 187 4.40 21.51 -4.42
CA VAL A 187 4.11 21.63 -2.99
C VAL A 187 2.64 21.94 -2.75
N THR A 188 2.04 22.81 -3.57
CA THR A 188 0.62 23.17 -3.48
C THR A 188 -0.31 22.10 -4.07
N ALA A 189 0.16 21.30 -5.03
CA ALA A 189 -0.59 20.18 -5.62
C ALA A 189 -0.61 18.94 -4.69
N LEU A 190 0.43 18.76 -3.88
CA LEU A 190 0.64 17.55 -3.09
C LEU A 190 -0.53 17.22 -2.13
N PRO A 191 -1.16 18.15 -1.39
CA PRO A 191 -2.29 17.83 -0.53
C PRO A 191 -3.46 17.16 -1.26
N ALA A 192 -3.84 17.67 -2.44
CA ALA A 192 -4.91 17.09 -3.26
C ALA A 192 -4.52 15.70 -3.77
N ARG A 193 -3.28 15.53 -4.23
CA ARG A 193 -2.77 14.22 -4.67
C ARG A 193 -2.72 13.21 -3.51
N VAL A 194 -2.38 13.65 -2.29
CA VAL A 194 -2.38 12.80 -1.09
C VAL A 194 -3.80 12.44 -0.66
N ALA A 195 -4.78 13.34 -0.81
CA ALA A 195 -6.19 13.01 -0.62
C ALA A 195 -6.63 11.88 -1.55
N CYS A 196 -6.29 11.97 -2.84
CA CYS A 196 -6.57 10.90 -3.80
C CYS A 196 -5.85 9.58 -3.46
N LEU A 197 -4.60 9.66 -2.99
CA LEU A 197 -3.88 8.48 -2.50
C LEU A 197 -4.60 7.80 -1.33
N CYS A 198 -5.13 8.57 -0.38
CA CYS A 198 -5.86 8.03 0.77
C CYS A 198 -7.13 7.27 0.32
N GLU A 199 -7.91 7.86 -0.60
CA GLU A 199 -9.07 7.20 -1.21
C GLU A 199 -8.67 5.91 -1.94
N PHE A 200 -7.61 5.97 -2.77
CA PHE A 200 -7.09 4.80 -3.48
C PHE A 200 -6.66 3.66 -2.52
N LEU A 201 -5.87 3.96 -1.50
CA LEU A 201 -5.39 2.96 -0.56
C LEU A 201 -6.52 2.37 0.29
N LEU A 202 -7.56 3.16 0.63
CA LEU A 202 -8.75 2.65 1.32
C LEU A 202 -9.56 1.74 0.38
N SER A 203 -9.73 2.16 -0.87
CA SER A 203 -10.34 1.36 -1.93
C SER A 203 -9.64 0.02 -2.13
N GLN A 204 -8.30 -0.04 -2.07
CA GLN A 204 -7.56 -1.31 -2.15
C GLN A 204 -7.98 -2.30 -1.05
N VAL A 205 -8.19 -1.81 0.18
CA VAL A 205 -8.63 -2.67 1.30
C VAL A 205 -10.03 -3.21 1.03
N ALA A 206 -10.93 -2.37 0.54
CA ALA A 206 -12.29 -2.76 0.18
C ALA A 206 -12.30 -3.78 -0.98
N ARG A 207 -11.54 -3.55 -2.05
CA ARG A 207 -11.44 -4.48 -3.19
C ARG A 207 -10.94 -5.86 -2.77
N VAL A 208 -9.93 -5.91 -1.88
CA VAL A 208 -9.45 -7.18 -1.34
C VAL A 208 -10.51 -7.86 -0.47
N ASP A 209 -11.28 -7.11 0.32
CA ASP A 209 -12.38 -7.70 1.10
C ASP A 209 -13.42 -8.34 0.17
N VAL A 210 -13.90 -7.62 -0.85
CA VAL A 210 -14.88 -8.13 -1.82
C VAL A 210 -14.35 -9.37 -2.54
N ALA A 211 -13.11 -9.35 -3.02
CA ALA A 211 -12.52 -10.52 -3.69
C ALA A 211 -12.38 -11.73 -2.74
N MET A 212 -12.11 -11.49 -1.45
CA MET A 212 -12.06 -12.55 -0.43
C MET A 212 -13.45 -13.11 -0.11
N GLN A 213 -14.48 -12.26 -0.06
CA GLN A 213 -15.88 -12.67 0.10
C GLN A 213 -16.32 -13.59 -1.04
N LEU A 214 -16.06 -13.17 -2.29
CA LEU A 214 -16.40 -13.95 -3.49
C LEU A 214 -15.70 -15.32 -3.46
N ARG A 215 -14.42 -15.35 -3.09
CA ARG A 215 -13.66 -16.61 -2.97
C ARG A 215 -14.20 -17.55 -1.89
N ARG A 216 -14.84 -17.02 -0.84
CA ARG A 216 -15.45 -17.80 0.24
C ARG A 216 -16.93 -18.12 0.03
N GLY A 217 -17.57 -17.50 -0.96
CA GLY A 217 -19.03 -17.57 -1.15
C GLY A 217 -19.82 -16.76 -0.13
N GLU A 218 -19.20 -15.79 0.55
CA GLU A 218 -19.80 -14.99 1.63
C GLU A 218 -20.22 -13.60 1.13
N LYS A 219 -21.12 -13.53 0.14
CA LYS A 219 -21.56 -12.23 -0.43
C LYS A 219 -22.13 -11.31 0.67
N GLY A 220 -21.68 -10.05 0.68
CA GLY A 220 -22.19 -9.03 1.59
C GLY A 220 -21.57 -9.04 3.00
N SER A 221 -20.66 -9.97 3.32
CA SER A 221 -19.92 -9.91 4.59
C SER A 221 -18.87 -8.79 4.54
N GLN A 222 -18.68 -8.00 5.60
CA GLN A 222 -17.59 -7.01 5.63
C GLN A 222 -16.47 -7.52 6.52
N SER A 223 -15.63 -8.42 5.98
CA SER A 223 -14.64 -9.16 6.77
C SER A 223 -13.62 -8.27 7.47
N PHE A 224 -13.32 -7.09 6.92
CA PHE A 224 -12.37 -6.14 7.50
C PHE A 224 -13.03 -4.95 8.23
N SER A 225 -14.36 -4.87 8.31
CA SER A 225 -15.09 -3.76 8.96
C SER A 225 -14.66 -3.53 10.42
N TYR A 226 -14.35 -4.58 11.17
CA TYR A 226 -13.88 -4.45 12.55
C TYR A 226 -12.57 -3.65 12.67
N LEU A 227 -11.77 -3.55 11.59
CA LEU A 227 -10.51 -2.80 11.58
C LEU A 227 -10.73 -1.28 11.56
N VAL A 228 -11.86 -0.79 11.01
CA VAL A 228 -12.21 0.64 11.03
C VAL A 228 -12.91 1.06 12.33
N GLY A 229 -13.36 0.09 13.13
CA GLY A 229 -14.02 0.30 14.43
C GLY A 229 -15.45 0.83 14.29
N THR A 230 -16.24 0.67 15.36
CA THR A 230 -17.69 0.94 15.37
C THR A 230 -18.08 2.20 16.16
N ASP A 231 -17.12 2.92 16.74
CA ASP A 231 -17.39 3.93 17.77
C ASP A 231 -17.08 5.35 17.26
N ASP A 232 -18.11 6.16 17.10
CA ASP A 232 -18.06 7.55 16.62
C ASP A 232 -17.47 8.49 17.68
N GLY A 233 -16.16 8.39 17.86
CA GLY A 233 -15.40 9.29 18.74
C GLY A 233 -14.06 8.74 19.17
N LYS A 234 -13.84 7.43 19.08
CA LYS A 234 -12.55 6.82 19.41
C LYS A 234 -11.60 6.80 18.22
N ARG A 235 -10.31 6.81 18.50
CA ARG A 235 -9.26 6.68 17.49
C ARG A 235 -9.34 5.30 16.83
N CYS A 236 -9.32 5.23 15.50
CA CYS A 236 -9.19 3.95 14.78
C CYS A 236 -7.81 3.33 15.04
N THR A 237 -7.77 2.10 15.55
CA THR A 237 -6.56 1.37 15.94
C THR A 237 -6.47 0.01 15.22
N PRO A 238 -6.16 -0.02 13.90
CA PRO A 238 -6.18 -1.27 13.14
C PRO A 238 -5.29 -2.38 13.72
N GLY A 239 -4.13 -2.04 14.29
CA GLY A 239 -3.26 -3.00 14.96
C GLY A 239 -3.92 -3.63 16.18
N GLY A 240 -4.53 -2.82 17.04
CA GLY A 240 -5.26 -3.30 18.22
C GLY A 240 -6.50 -4.10 17.86
N ASN A 241 -7.24 -3.66 16.84
CA ASN A 241 -8.40 -4.37 16.30
C ASN A 241 -8.01 -5.75 15.76
N LEU A 242 -6.87 -5.85 15.06
CA LEU A 242 -6.33 -7.13 14.59
C LEU A 242 -6.04 -8.08 15.76
N ILE A 243 -5.41 -7.62 16.83
CA ILE A 243 -5.12 -8.46 18.00
C ILE A 243 -6.42 -8.95 18.65
N ARG A 244 -7.41 -8.06 18.83
CA ARG A 244 -8.73 -8.44 19.36
C ARG A 244 -9.46 -9.48 18.49
N TRP A 245 -9.35 -9.33 17.18
CA TRP A 245 -9.89 -10.32 16.25
C TRP A 245 -9.15 -11.66 16.34
N ILE A 246 -7.82 -11.67 16.45
CA ILE A 246 -7.03 -12.89 16.67
C ILE A 246 -7.43 -13.59 17.97
N GLN A 247 -7.63 -12.83 19.05
CA GLN A 247 -8.10 -13.36 20.33
C GLN A 247 -9.45 -14.07 20.17
N THR A 248 -10.41 -13.40 19.54
CA THR A 248 -11.74 -13.94 19.25
C THR A 248 -11.65 -15.20 18.36
N ARG A 249 -10.82 -15.16 17.31
CA ARG A 249 -10.59 -16.27 16.38
C ARG A 249 -10.12 -17.54 17.10
N PHE A 250 -9.29 -17.39 18.13
CA PHE A 250 -8.76 -18.52 18.93
C PHE A 250 -9.53 -18.80 20.23
N GLY A 251 -10.68 -18.16 20.43
CA GLY A 251 -11.54 -18.37 21.60
C GLY A 251 -10.88 -17.93 22.91
N VAL A 252 -10.02 -16.91 22.88
CA VAL A 252 -9.41 -16.32 24.07
C VAL A 252 -9.91 -14.89 24.27
N VAL A 253 -10.10 -14.48 25.52
CA VAL A 253 -10.67 -13.15 25.86
C VAL A 253 -9.58 -12.16 26.27
N THR A 254 -8.43 -12.65 26.76
CA THR A 254 -7.36 -11.82 27.32
C THR A 254 -6.03 -12.01 26.59
N LEU A 255 -5.08 -11.09 26.81
CA LEU A 255 -3.75 -11.19 26.22
C LEU A 255 -2.96 -12.35 26.84
N GLU A 256 -3.18 -12.61 28.13
CA GLU A 256 -2.61 -13.74 28.86
C GLU A 256 -3.06 -15.07 28.27
N GLY A 257 -4.35 -15.17 27.87
CA GLY A 257 -4.87 -16.35 27.18
C GLY A 257 -4.14 -16.60 25.84
N LEU A 258 -3.84 -15.55 25.08
CA LEU A 258 -3.08 -15.67 23.84
C LEU A 258 -1.62 -16.07 24.10
N LEU A 259 -0.99 -15.54 25.16
CA LEU A 259 0.36 -15.94 25.58
C LEU A 259 0.42 -17.39 26.05
N ALA A 260 -0.61 -17.87 26.76
CA ALA A 260 -0.70 -19.25 27.19
C ALA A 260 -0.74 -20.21 25.98
N LEU A 261 -1.48 -19.87 24.93
CA LEU A 261 -1.48 -20.64 23.68
C LEU A 261 -0.13 -20.59 22.97
N ASN A 262 0.54 -19.43 22.98
CA ASN A 262 1.88 -19.28 22.41
C ASN A 262 2.94 -20.11 23.16
N ALA A 263 2.84 -20.19 24.50
CA ALA A 263 3.75 -20.99 25.31
C ALA A 263 3.56 -22.50 25.07
N LYS A 264 2.30 -22.95 24.95
CA LYS A 264 1.98 -24.35 24.60
C LYS A 264 2.55 -24.76 23.23
N GLY A 265 2.60 -23.83 22.28
CA GLY A 265 3.18 -24.06 20.94
C GLY A 265 4.70 -24.09 20.88
N GLN A 266 5.38 -24.00 22.03
CA GLN A 266 6.86 -24.05 22.18
C GLN A 266 7.61 -23.00 21.34
N ALA A 267 7.01 -21.84 21.08
CA ALA A 267 7.70 -20.78 20.36
C ALA A 267 8.77 -20.09 21.22
N PRO A 268 9.83 -19.53 20.58
CA PRO A 268 10.82 -18.73 21.28
C PRO A 268 10.17 -17.52 21.97
N ALA A 269 10.71 -17.14 23.14
CA ALA A 269 10.20 -16.09 24.04
C ALA A 269 10.35 -14.65 23.51
N VAL A 270 10.13 -14.44 22.21
CA VAL A 270 10.29 -13.14 21.52
C VAL A 270 9.07 -12.23 21.73
N ILE A 271 7.95 -12.80 22.19
CA ILE A 271 6.65 -12.12 22.31
C ILE A 271 6.15 -12.29 23.74
N ASP A 272 6.28 -11.21 24.50
CA ASP A 272 5.87 -11.08 25.90
C ASP A 272 4.60 -10.22 26.03
N GLU A 273 4.11 -10.11 27.27
CA GLU A 273 2.94 -9.28 27.60
C GLU A 273 3.15 -7.81 27.21
N SER A 274 4.37 -7.27 27.40
CA SER A 274 4.71 -5.90 27.03
C SER A 274 4.56 -5.65 25.52
N THR A 275 4.94 -6.63 24.70
CA THR A 275 4.81 -6.57 23.24
C THR A 275 3.34 -6.59 22.84
N LEU A 276 2.54 -7.51 23.38
CA LEU A 276 1.12 -7.59 23.09
C LEU A 276 0.34 -6.36 23.55
N LYS A 277 0.66 -5.78 24.72
CA LYS A 277 0.06 -4.53 25.20
C LYS A 277 0.35 -3.36 24.25
N ARG A 278 1.57 -3.27 23.72
CA ARG A 278 1.95 -2.25 22.73
C ARG A 278 1.23 -2.43 21.39
N TRP A 279 1.01 -3.67 20.96
CA TRP A 279 0.24 -3.97 19.75
C TRP A 279 -1.25 -3.68 19.93
N SER A 280 -1.82 -4.09 21.06
CA SER A 280 -3.23 -3.91 21.41
C SER A 280 -3.61 -2.43 21.53
N SER A 281 -2.73 -1.60 22.08
CA SER A 281 -2.92 -0.15 22.18
C SER A 281 -2.58 0.63 20.90
N ASP A 282 -2.15 -0.04 19.82
CA ASP A 282 -1.66 0.57 18.56
C ASP A 282 -0.45 1.52 18.78
N ALA A 283 0.23 1.40 19.92
CA ALA A 283 1.48 2.12 20.20
C ALA A 283 2.61 1.66 19.26
N VAL A 284 2.61 0.37 18.90
CA VAL A 284 3.50 -0.21 17.90
C VAL A 284 2.71 -1.19 17.04
N PHE A 285 2.75 -1.04 15.73
CA PHE A 285 2.12 -2.02 14.84
C PHE A 285 2.99 -3.30 14.70
N PRO A 286 2.41 -4.51 14.78
CA PRO A 286 3.17 -5.76 14.70
C PRO A 286 3.96 -5.91 13.38
N SER A 287 5.22 -6.32 13.46
CA SER A 287 5.96 -6.75 12.25
C SER A 287 5.44 -8.10 11.76
N GLY A 288 5.43 -8.31 10.44
CA GLY A 288 4.90 -9.55 9.84
C GLY A 288 5.62 -10.79 10.36
N THR A 289 6.95 -10.70 10.55
CA THR A 289 7.76 -11.79 11.11
C THR A 289 7.34 -12.15 12.53
N LYS A 290 7.21 -11.17 13.44
CA LYS A 290 6.85 -11.44 14.83
C LYS A 290 5.40 -11.92 14.94
N LEU A 291 4.47 -11.31 14.21
CA LEU A 291 3.09 -11.77 14.22
C LEU A 291 2.97 -13.19 13.63
N GLY A 292 3.68 -13.47 12.55
CA GLY A 292 3.72 -14.80 11.95
C GLY A 292 4.23 -15.87 12.92
N GLN A 293 5.26 -15.56 13.71
CA GLN A 293 5.75 -16.46 14.77
C GLN A 293 4.69 -16.71 15.85
N LEU A 294 4.02 -15.66 16.33
CA LEU A 294 2.92 -15.79 17.30
C LEU A 294 1.81 -16.71 16.77
N VAL A 295 1.32 -16.39 15.57
CA VAL A 295 0.20 -17.09 14.95
C VAL A 295 0.55 -18.54 14.69
N LEU A 296 1.74 -18.81 14.15
CA LEU A 296 2.19 -20.19 13.91
C LEU A 296 2.28 -20.98 15.21
N SER A 297 2.78 -20.38 16.29
CA SER A 297 2.82 -21.02 17.60
C SER A 297 1.44 -21.36 18.15
N VAL A 298 0.52 -20.38 18.09
CA VAL A 298 -0.86 -20.55 18.55
C VAL A 298 -1.60 -21.60 17.71
N LEU A 299 -1.32 -21.67 16.40
CA LEU A 299 -1.89 -22.71 15.54
C LEU A 299 -1.34 -24.10 15.89
N LYS A 300 -0.03 -24.23 16.13
CA LYS A 300 0.58 -25.50 16.56
C LYS A 300 0.06 -26.00 17.90
N SER A 301 -0.39 -25.12 18.79
CA SER A 301 -1.02 -25.53 20.05
C SER A 301 -2.49 -25.92 19.93
N ARG A 302 -3.10 -25.75 18.75
CA ARG A 302 -4.52 -26.00 18.48
C ARG A 302 -4.77 -27.07 17.43
N TYR A 303 -3.85 -27.23 16.48
CA TYR A 303 -4.03 -28.07 15.30
C TYR A 303 -2.78 -28.91 15.02
N ASP A 304 -2.97 -30.21 14.82
CA ASP A 304 -1.90 -31.14 14.43
C ASP A 304 -1.79 -31.30 12.90
N VAL A 305 -2.78 -30.82 12.14
CA VAL A 305 -2.89 -31.05 10.68
C VAL A 305 -2.40 -29.85 9.88
N GLY A 306 -1.34 -30.04 9.10
CA GLY A 306 -0.69 -28.97 8.32
C GLY A 306 -1.60 -28.21 7.35
N GLY A 307 -2.61 -28.86 6.78
CA GLY A 307 -3.56 -28.21 5.86
C GLY A 307 -4.42 -27.13 6.52
N VAL A 308 -4.89 -27.37 7.75
CA VAL A 308 -5.68 -26.41 8.54
C VAL A 308 -4.82 -25.21 8.93
N VAL A 309 -3.57 -25.47 9.34
CA VAL A 309 -2.60 -24.41 9.67
C VAL A 309 -2.39 -23.49 8.47
N GLN A 310 -2.23 -24.03 7.26
CA GLN A 310 -2.01 -23.21 6.06
C GLN A 310 -3.25 -22.36 5.68
N ALA A 311 -4.45 -22.92 5.84
CA ALA A 311 -5.69 -22.18 5.62
C ALA A 311 -5.83 -21.00 6.61
N GLU A 312 -5.58 -21.25 7.91
CA GLU A 312 -5.61 -20.19 8.93
C GLU A 312 -4.54 -19.12 8.70
N LEU A 313 -3.31 -19.51 8.35
CA LEU A 313 -2.25 -18.57 8.02
C LEU A 313 -2.64 -17.68 6.83
N THR A 314 -3.36 -18.23 5.85
CA THR A 314 -3.85 -17.47 4.69
C THR A 314 -4.90 -16.44 5.11
N VAL A 315 -5.86 -16.84 5.95
CA VAL A 315 -6.89 -15.94 6.49
C VAL A 315 -6.25 -14.85 7.34
N ILE A 316 -5.48 -15.21 8.37
CA ILE A 316 -4.84 -14.27 9.27
C ILE A 316 -3.87 -13.35 8.51
N GLY A 317 -3.18 -13.87 7.49
CA GLY A 317 -2.32 -13.07 6.60
C GLY A 317 -3.07 -11.97 5.85
N ALA A 318 -4.27 -12.27 5.34
CA ALA A 318 -5.12 -11.27 4.69
C ALA A 318 -5.60 -10.18 5.66
N HIS A 319 -6.03 -10.58 6.87
CA HIS A 319 -6.43 -9.65 7.93
C HIS A 319 -5.26 -8.78 8.42
N TYR A 320 -4.06 -9.35 8.54
CA TYR A 320 -2.84 -8.61 8.85
C TYR A 320 -2.51 -7.57 7.77
N TRP A 321 -2.56 -7.97 6.50
CA TRP A 321 -2.33 -7.07 5.38
C TRP A 321 -3.33 -5.90 5.39
N ALA A 322 -4.62 -6.18 5.57
CA ALA A 322 -5.67 -5.16 5.63
C ALA A 322 -5.45 -4.20 6.80
N ALA A 323 -5.13 -4.73 7.99
CA ALA A 323 -4.84 -3.92 9.17
C ALA A 323 -3.61 -3.01 8.95
N ARG A 324 -2.56 -3.53 8.32
CA ARG A 324 -1.35 -2.75 8.01
C ARG A 324 -1.66 -1.65 7.00
N ARG A 325 -2.41 -1.98 5.95
CA ARG A 325 -2.83 -1.03 4.91
C ARG A 325 -3.68 0.09 5.51
N LEU A 326 -4.68 -0.23 6.33
CA LEU A 326 -5.49 0.76 7.05
C LEU A 326 -4.68 1.61 8.02
N HIS A 327 -3.75 1.00 8.76
CA HIS A 327 -2.86 1.74 9.67
C HIS A 327 -2.03 2.77 8.89
N LYS A 328 -1.47 2.38 7.74
CA LYS A 328 -0.74 3.28 6.83
C LYS A 328 -1.62 4.41 6.32
N VAL A 329 -2.83 4.11 5.83
CA VAL A 329 -3.79 5.10 5.35
C VAL A 329 -4.10 6.14 6.43
N LEU A 330 -4.44 5.68 7.64
CA LEU A 330 -4.73 6.57 8.77
C LEU A 330 -3.50 7.39 9.19
N GLN A 331 -2.29 6.84 9.13
CA GLN A 331 -1.09 7.62 9.40
C GLN A 331 -0.86 8.75 8.39
N ILE A 332 -1.11 8.50 7.09
CA ILE A 332 -1.02 9.51 6.04
C ILE A 332 -2.11 10.57 6.24
N ALA A 333 -3.37 10.14 6.41
CA ALA A 333 -4.52 11.01 6.63
C ALA A 333 -4.36 11.90 7.87
N ARG A 334 -3.92 11.35 9.01
CA ARG A 334 -3.64 12.13 10.23
C ARG A 334 -2.55 13.17 10.03
N ARG A 335 -1.53 12.88 9.20
CA ARG A 335 -0.48 13.84 8.87
C ARG A 335 -0.98 14.96 7.98
N LEU A 336 -1.81 14.64 6.98
CA LEU A 336 -2.49 15.64 6.17
C LEU A 336 -3.34 16.56 7.07
N HIS A 337 -4.18 15.98 7.92
CA HIS A 337 -5.01 16.70 8.88
C HIS A 337 -4.21 17.56 9.88
N ALA A 338 -3.02 17.12 10.31
CA ALA A 338 -2.19 17.85 11.26
C ALA A 338 -1.42 19.03 10.64
N ILE A 339 -1.04 18.93 9.36
CA ILE A 339 -0.43 20.06 8.62
C ILE A 339 -1.41 21.24 8.60
N ASP A 340 -2.69 20.94 8.44
CA ASP A 340 -3.78 21.91 8.32
C ASP A 340 -4.20 22.57 9.65
N ARG A 341 -3.55 22.33 10.79
CA ARG A 341 -3.98 22.90 12.09
C ARG A 341 -3.52 24.33 12.40
N SER A 342 -2.92 25.04 11.43
CA SER A 342 -2.83 26.50 11.53
C SER A 342 -4.22 27.11 11.26
N ALA A 343 -4.58 28.24 11.89
CA ALA A 343 -5.98 28.69 12.00
C ALA A 343 -6.74 28.88 10.67
N ASP A 344 -6.03 29.18 9.56
CA ASP A 344 -6.60 29.31 8.20
C ASP A 344 -6.62 27.99 7.40
N GLU A 345 -5.85 26.97 7.80
CA GLU A 345 -5.70 25.73 7.04
C GLU A 345 -6.65 24.62 7.49
N ARG A 346 -7.32 24.74 8.66
CA ARG A 346 -8.21 23.68 9.21
C ARG A 346 -9.38 23.35 8.28
N ILE A 347 -9.71 24.32 7.43
CA ILE A 347 -10.72 24.25 6.38
C ILE A 347 -10.27 23.29 5.26
N ARG A 348 -8.96 23.17 4.97
CA ARG A 348 -8.42 22.43 3.82
C ARG A 348 -8.60 20.90 3.94
N TRP A 349 -8.38 20.28 5.09
CA TRP A 349 -8.71 18.86 5.29
C TRP A 349 -10.20 18.59 5.10
N MET A 350 -11.05 19.38 5.76
CA MET A 350 -12.51 19.23 5.66
C MET A 350 -12.96 19.44 4.22
N GLN A 351 -12.34 20.38 3.49
CA GLN A 351 -12.58 20.62 2.07
C GLN A 351 -12.15 19.43 1.21
N LEU A 352 -10.93 18.93 1.37
CA LEU A 352 -10.35 17.87 0.53
C LEU A 352 -11.04 16.52 0.74
N MET A 353 -11.31 16.17 2.00
CA MET A 353 -11.80 14.83 2.39
C MET A 353 -13.30 14.81 2.73
N ASN A 354 -13.96 15.98 2.72
CA ASN A 354 -15.36 16.17 3.09
C ASN A 354 -15.72 15.66 4.50
N ASP A 355 -14.77 15.64 5.43
CA ASP A 355 -14.92 15.01 6.74
C ASP A 355 -14.17 15.73 7.86
N THR A 356 -14.60 15.54 9.10
CA THR A 356 -14.05 16.26 10.27
C THR A 356 -12.74 15.66 10.78
N THR A 357 -12.61 14.33 10.72
CA THR A 357 -11.43 13.60 11.20
C THR A 357 -11.05 12.46 10.26
N PRO A 358 -9.77 12.04 10.22
CA PRO A 358 -9.34 10.84 9.51
C PRO A 358 -10.11 9.58 9.90
N GLU A 359 -10.49 9.46 11.17
CA GLU A 359 -11.24 8.33 11.70
C GLU A 359 -12.67 8.28 11.15
N THR A 360 -13.39 9.39 11.22
CA THR A 360 -14.75 9.52 10.67
C THR A 360 -14.75 9.29 9.16
N TRP A 361 -13.78 9.88 8.45
CA TRP A 361 -13.58 9.65 7.02
C TRP A 361 -13.40 8.18 6.68
N CYS A 362 -12.50 7.49 7.37
CA CYS A 362 -12.23 6.08 7.11
C CYS A 362 -13.48 5.22 7.32
N ARG A 363 -14.24 5.44 8.41
CA ARG A 363 -15.47 4.69 8.70
C ARG A 363 -16.58 4.95 7.69
N ARG A 364 -16.76 6.19 7.27
CA ARG A 364 -17.81 6.57 6.31
C ARG A 364 -17.50 6.10 4.90
N ARG A 365 -16.24 6.22 4.48
CA ARG A 365 -15.82 5.92 3.11
C ARG A 365 -15.60 4.43 2.85
N TYR A 366 -15.21 3.67 3.87
CA TYR A 366 -14.93 2.25 3.70
C TYR A 366 -16.15 1.44 3.18
N PRO A 367 -17.37 1.56 3.75
CA PRO A 367 -18.56 0.90 3.21
C PRO A 367 -18.92 1.33 1.80
N LEU A 368 -18.69 2.61 1.45
CA LEU A 368 -18.94 3.12 0.09
C LEU A 368 -18.00 2.44 -0.93
N TRP A 369 -16.73 2.24 -0.56
CA TRP A 369 -15.80 1.49 -1.41
C TRP A 369 -16.18 0.01 -1.53
N ILE A 370 -16.70 -0.61 -0.47
CA ILE A 370 -17.21 -1.98 -0.55
C ILE A 370 -18.35 -2.06 -1.58
N ALA A 371 -19.34 -1.19 -1.49
CA ALA A 371 -20.46 -1.13 -2.44
C ALA A 371 -19.97 -0.93 -3.88
N HIS A 372 -19.04 0.03 -4.09
CA HIS A 372 -18.44 0.28 -5.40
C HIS A 372 -17.81 -0.97 -6.04
N TRP A 373 -17.04 -1.75 -5.28
CA TRP A 373 -16.39 -2.95 -5.82
C TRP A 373 -17.36 -4.11 -6.00
N GLN A 374 -18.39 -4.24 -5.15
CA GLN A 374 -19.45 -5.22 -5.35
C GLN A 374 -20.19 -4.97 -6.66
N GLU A 375 -20.58 -3.72 -6.94
CA GLU A 375 -21.24 -3.34 -8.19
C GLU A 375 -20.36 -3.65 -9.43
N ARG A 376 -19.05 -3.34 -9.36
CA ARG A 376 -18.13 -3.62 -10.49
C ARG A 376 -17.91 -5.10 -10.74
N ASP A 377 -17.78 -5.91 -9.68
CA ASP A 377 -17.60 -7.35 -9.82
C ASP A 377 -18.89 -8.05 -10.31
N GLU A 378 -20.07 -7.52 -9.95
CA GLU A 378 -21.36 -8.00 -10.49
C GLU A 378 -21.48 -7.72 -11.99
N VAL A 379 -21.12 -6.52 -12.45
CA VAL A 379 -21.08 -6.20 -13.88
C VAL A 379 -20.10 -7.10 -14.63
N ALA A 380 -18.94 -7.39 -14.05
CA ALA A 380 -17.94 -8.27 -14.67
C ALA A 380 -18.36 -9.76 -14.70
N SER A 381 -19.29 -10.18 -13.84
CA SER A 381 -19.77 -11.57 -13.74
C SER A 381 -21.09 -11.80 -14.51
N GLY A 382 -21.74 -10.73 -15.00
CA GLY A 382 -23.01 -10.76 -15.73
C GLY A 382 -22.89 -10.79 -17.26
N THR A 383 -21.66 -10.92 -17.77
CA THR A 383 -21.29 -11.21 -19.18
C THR A 383 -20.58 -12.54 -19.24
#